data_AF-A0A511VFX0-F1
#
_entry.id   AF-A0A511VFX0-F1
#
_cell.length_a   1.000
_cell.length_b   1.000
_cell.length_c   1.000
_cell.angle_alpha   90.00
_cell.angle_beta   90.00
_cell.angle_gamma   90.00
#
_symmetry.space_group_name_H-M   'P 1'
#
loop_
_entity.id
_entity.type
_entity.pdbx_description
1 polymer ?
#
loop_
_entity_poly.entity_id
_entity_poly.type
_entity_poly.pdbx_seq_one_letter_code
_entity_poly.pdbx_strand_id
1 'polypeptide(L)' 'MTTYDKRTIEELIDGSIDFFKLKEMLSNFKDANRFNLYLEILQERVPWDDKILLPAGLHLYIVQKQNGDRVTVASH' A
#
# COMPACT_ATOMS: atom_id res chain seq x y z
N MET A 1 -16.16 0.91 12.62
CA MET A 1 -14.76 0.76 12.16
C MET A 1 -14.34 2.07 11.55
N THR A 2 -13.13 2.54 11.83
CA THR A 2 -12.58 3.74 11.18
C THR A 2 -12.27 3.43 9.71
N THR A 3 -12.52 4.40 8.84
CA THR A 3 -12.28 4.32 7.39
C THR A 3 -11.52 5.57 6.97
N TYR A 4 -10.46 5.39 6.18
CA TYR A 4 -9.68 6.50 5.64
C TYR A 4 -9.85 6.58 4.12
N ASP A 5 -9.82 7.80 3.56
CA ASP A 5 -9.85 7.99 2.12
C ASP A 5 -8.50 7.64 1.46
N LYS A 6 -8.50 7.46 0.14
CA LYS A 6 -7.30 7.14 -0.66
C LYS A 6 -6.17 8.14 -0.41
N ARG A 7 -6.49 9.43 -0.42
CA ARG A 7 -5.55 10.53 -0.21
C ARG A 7 -4.82 10.44 1.13
N THR A 8 -5.51 10.09 2.21
CA THR A 8 -4.88 9.90 3.52
C THR A 8 -3.83 8.80 3.49
N ILE A 9 -4.13 7.70 2.79
CA ILE A 9 -3.20 6.58 2.68
C ILE A 9 -2.02 6.95 1.76
N GLU A 10 -2.25 7.71 0.69
CA GLU A 10 -1.16 8.27 -0.14
C GLU A 10 -0.22 9.16 0.70
N GLU A 11 -0.77 10.11 1.45
CA GLU A 11 0.00 10.99 2.34
C GLU A 11 0.79 10.19 3.39
N LEU A 12 0.24 9.07 3.88
CA LEU A 12 0.94 8.17 4.81
C LEU A 12 2.12 7.46 4.12
N ILE A 13 1.95 6.97 2.89
CA ILE A 13 3.01 6.32 2.11
C ILE A 13 4.12 7.32 1.79
N ASP A 14 3.74 8.54 1.42
CA ASP A 14 4.65 9.62 1.02
C ASP A 14 5.34 10.29 2.22
N GLY A 15 4.94 9.94 3.45
CA GLY A 15 5.47 10.56 4.67
C GLY A 15 5.07 12.03 4.85
N SER A 16 4.05 12.49 4.13
CA SER A 16 3.55 13.86 4.15
C SER A 16 2.27 14.04 4.98
N ILE A 17 1.78 12.98 5.62
CA ILE A 17 0.57 13.00 6.45
C ILE A 17 0.69 13.96 7.63
N ASP A 18 -0.38 14.72 7.89
CA ASP A 18 -0.47 15.60 9.05
C ASP A 18 -0.33 14.82 10.37
N PHE A 19 0.33 15.45 11.35
CA PHE A 19 0.63 14.83 12.64
C PHE A 19 -0.64 14.42 13.42
N PHE A 20 -1.69 15.23 13.44
CA PHE A 20 -2.92 14.90 14.17
C PHE A 20 -3.65 13.73 13.52
N LYS A 21 -3.66 13.70 12.18
CA LYS A 21 -4.24 12.59 11.41
C LYS A 21 -3.48 11.28 11.63
N LEU A 22 -2.15 11.32 11.64
CA LEU A 22 -1.31 10.18 11.99
C LEU A 22 -1.58 9.70 13.43
N LYS A 23 -1.69 10.63 14.38
CA LYS A 23 -1.97 10.31 15.79
C LYS A 23 -3.34 9.62 15.95
N GLU A 24 -4.34 10.05 15.20
CA GLU A 24 -5.65 9.41 15.15
C GLU A 24 -5.55 7.95 14.66
N MET A 25 -4.85 7.71 13.54
CA MET A 25 -4.64 6.35 13.00
C MET A 25 -3.92 5.41 13.97
N LEU A 26 -3.00 5.95 14.78
CA LEU A 26 -2.26 5.20 15.79
C LEU A 26 -3.15 4.82 16.98
N SER A 27 -4.06 5.71 17.37
CA SER A 27 -4.82 5.61 18.63
C SER A 27 -6.18 4.91 18.47
N ASN A 28 -6.68 4.78 17.25
CA ASN A 28 -7.95 4.12 16.94
C ASN A 28 -7.78 2.66 16.48
N PHE A 29 -8.92 1.94 16.44
CA PHE A 29 -9.03 0.64 15.77
C PHE A 29 -8.56 0.74 14.32
N LYS A 30 -8.07 -0.37 13.76
CA LYS A 30 -7.55 -0.36 12.39
C LYS A 30 -8.70 -0.42 11.37
N ASP A 31 -8.52 0.33 10.29
CA ASP A 31 -9.33 0.19 9.08
C ASP A 31 -9.02 -1.16 8.42
N ALA A 32 -10.04 -2.00 8.24
CA ALA A 32 -9.89 -3.31 7.62
C ALA A 32 -9.69 -3.25 6.10
N ASN A 33 -10.10 -2.16 5.44
CA ASN A 33 -9.90 -2.00 4.00
C ASN A 33 -8.52 -1.40 3.65
N ARG A 34 -7.74 -0.97 4.66
CA ARG A 34 -6.45 -0.32 4.46
C ARG A 34 -5.47 -1.14 3.61
N PHE A 35 -5.49 -2.47 3.74
CA PHE A 35 -4.61 -3.33 2.96
C PHE A 35 -4.92 -3.29 1.45
N ASN A 36 -6.20 -3.37 1.07
CA ASN A 36 -6.60 -3.33 -0.34
C ASN A 36 -6.30 -1.96 -0.96
N LEU A 37 -6.64 -0.89 -0.24
CA LEU A 37 -6.37 0.48 -0.68
C LEU A 37 -4.87 0.75 -0.82
N TYR A 38 -4.06 0.23 0.10
CA TYR A 38 -2.61 0.30 0.03
C TYR A 38 -2.05 -0.43 -1.20
N LEU A 39 -2.56 -1.64 -1.51
CA LEU A 39 -2.17 -2.37 -2.72
C LEU A 39 -2.55 -1.62 -4.00
N GLU A 40 -3.75 -1.05 -4.07
CA GLU A 40 -4.22 -0.26 -5.20
C GLU A 40 -3.26 0.91 -5.49
N ILE A 41 -2.94 1.71 -4.46
CA ILE A 41 -2.04 2.86 -4.60
C ILE A 41 -0.65 2.42 -5.05
N LEU A 42 -0.10 1.34 -4.48
CA LEU A 42 1.21 0.84 -4.88
C LEU A 42 1.21 0.32 -6.33
N GLN A 43 0.14 -0.37 -6.75
CA GLN A 43 0.01 -0.90 -8.10
C GLN A 43 -0.03 0.23 -9.15
N GLU A 44 -0.67 1.35 -8.83
CA GLU A 44 -0.71 2.53 -9.70
C GLU A 44 0.65 3.24 -9.85
N ARG A 45 1.57 3.02 -8.90
CA ARG A 45 2.86 3.73 -8.83
C ARG A 45 4.03 2.94 -9.43
N VAL A 46 3.87 1.63 -9.66
CA VAL A 46 4.92 0.80 -10.28
C VAL A 46 4.85 0.88 -11.81
N PRO A 47 5.99 0.81 -12.52
CA PRO A 47 6.02 0.94 -13.99
C PRO A 47 5.69 -0.37 -14.74
N TRP A 48 5.09 -1.36 -14.07
CA TRP A 48 4.84 -2.69 -14.62
C TRP A 48 3.46 -3.23 -14.21
N ASP A 49 2.95 -4.18 -15.00
CA ASP A 49 1.56 -4.66 -14.89
C ASP A 49 1.39 -5.95 -14.07
N ASP A 50 2.48 -6.55 -13.56
CA ASP A 50 2.35 -7.71 -12.68
C ASP A 50 1.51 -7.37 -11.44
N LYS A 51 0.67 -8.30 -10.98
CA LYS A 51 -0.22 -8.02 -9.84
C LYS A 51 0.54 -8.10 -8.53
N ILE A 52 0.59 -7.02 -7.76
CA ILE A 52 1.12 -7.02 -6.39
C ILE A 52 0.22 -7.88 -5.49
N LEU A 53 0.83 -8.84 -4.80
CA LEU A 53 0.16 -9.67 -3.79
C LEU A 53 0.49 -9.20 -2.37
N LEU A 54 1.75 -8.83 -2.14
CA LEU A 54 2.22 -8.40 -0.82
C LEU A 54 3.45 -7.49 -0.97
N PRO A 55 3.45 -6.28 -0.37
CA PRO A 55 4.65 -5.47 -0.23
C PRO A 55 5.54 -6.09 0.84
N ALA A 56 6.76 -6.46 0.47
CA ALA A 56 7.74 -7.11 1.35
C ALA A 56 8.74 -6.12 1.97
N GLY A 57 8.81 -4.91 1.44
CA GLY A 57 9.67 -3.84 1.91
C GLY A 57 9.51 -2.59 1.06
N LEU A 58 10.31 -1.55 1.36
CA LEU A 58 10.38 -0.37 0.52
C LEU A 58 10.89 -0.78 -0.88
N HIS A 59 10.10 -0.49 -1.91
CA HIS A 59 10.37 -0.87 -3.30
C HIS A 59 10.59 -2.38 -3.53
N LEU A 60 10.04 -3.25 -2.67
CA LEU A 60 10.17 -4.71 -2.78
C LEU A 60 8.80 -5.36 -2.66
N TYR A 61 8.42 -6.15 -3.67
CA TYR A 61 7.06 -6.68 -3.82
C TYR A 61 7.09 -8.17 -4.14
N ILE A 62 6.15 -8.92 -3.56
CA ILE A 62 5.78 -10.24 -4.05
C ILE A 62 4.64 -10.04 -5.06
N VAL A 63 4.85 -10.49 -6.29
CA VAL A 63 3.93 -10.29 -7.40
C VAL A 63 3.51 -11.62 -8.01
N GLN A 64 2.37 -11.62 -8.70
CA GLN A 64 1.93 -12.71 -9.56
C GLN A 64 2.20 -12.35 -11.03
N LYS A 65 2.96 -13.20 -11.72
CA LYS A 65 3.19 -13.13 -13.15
C LYS A 65 1.97 -13.66 -13.92
N GLN A 66 1.85 -13.29 -15.19
CA GLN A 66 0.75 -13.75 -16.06
C GLN A 66 0.67 -15.28 -16.19
N ASN A 67 1.81 -15.97 -16.11
CA ASN A 67 1.88 -17.44 -16.12
C ASN A 67 1.48 -18.09 -14.79
N GLY A 68 1.12 -17.31 -13.77
CA GLY A 68 0.71 -17.76 -12.44
C GLY A 68 1.83 -17.83 -11.41
N ASP A 69 3.10 -17.68 -11.81
CA ASP A 69 4.24 -17.74 -10.90
C ASP A 69 4.21 -16.60 -9.87
N ARG A 70 4.69 -16.90 -8.67
CA ARG A 70 4.89 -15.91 -7.60
C ARG A 70 6.36 -15.64 -7.44
N VAL A 71 6.77 -14.41 -7.69
CA VAL A 71 8.17 -14.00 -7.63
C VAL A 71 8.32 -12.72 -6.82
N THR A 72 9.53 -12.49 -6.33
CA THR A 72 9.89 -11.23 -5.66
C THR A 72 10.49 -10.29 -6.71
N VAL A 73 9.99 -9.06 -6.77
CA VAL A 73 10.43 -8.00 -7.69
C VAL A 73 10.83 -6.79 -6.86
N ALA A 74 12.01 -6.26 -7.14
CA ALA A 74 12.42 -4.94 -6.66
C ALA A 74 12.04 -3.89 -7.71
N SER A 75 11.39 -2.80 -7.30
CA SER A 75 11.27 -1.60 -8.12
C SER A 75 12.40 -0.64 -7.75
N HIS A 76 12.73 0.30 -8.63
CA HIS A 76 13.56 1.47 -8.30
C HIS A 76 12.65 2.68 -8.13
#